data_AF-A0A1K1Q082-F1
#
_entry.id   AF-A0A1K1Q082-F1
#
_cell.length_a   1.000
_cell.length_b   1.000
_cell.length_c   1.000
_cell.angle_alpha   90.00
_cell.angle_beta   90.00
_cell.angle_gamma   90.00
#
_symmetry.space_group_name_H-M   'P 1'
#
loop_
_entity.id
_entity.type
_entity.pdbx_description
1 polymer ?
#
loop_
_entity_poly.entity_id
_entity_poly.type
_entity_poly.pdbx_seq_one_letter_code
_entity_poly.pdbx_strand_id
1 'polypeptide(L)'
;MANQHSSSSADNHRHRLEGPRNHYVSYIISIVLTMLSFAVVMYGGLDRTFIIWFLTGLALIQIVFQLAYWMHMKDRGHFFPIVGLCFGFFIALTALAAAVYWMWW
;
A
#
# COMPACT_ATOMS: atom_id res chain seq x y z
N MET A 1 -30.78 43.85 -29.91
CA MET A 1 -29.69 43.06 -30.55
C MET A 1 -29.14 42.10 -29.50
N ALA A 2 -29.41 40.82 -29.66
CA ALA A 2 -28.99 39.77 -28.74
C ALA A 2 -27.52 39.42 -29.02
N ASN A 3 -26.65 39.57 -28.02
CA ASN A 3 -25.24 39.21 -28.13
C ASN A 3 -25.05 37.77 -27.63
N GLN A 4 -25.12 36.82 -28.56
CA GLN A 4 -24.74 35.42 -28.31
C GLN A 4 -23.21 35.36 -28.29
N HIS A 5 -22.62 35.25 -27.10
CA HIS A 5 -21.20 34.91 -26.98
C HIS A 5 -21.06 33.39 -27.10
N SER A 6 -20.59 32.99 -28.27
CA SER A 6 -20.04 31.71 -28.65
C SER A 6 -19.15 31.03 -27.60
N SER A 7 -19.56 29.83 -27.21
CA SER A 7 -18.73 28.63 -27.12
C SER A 7 -17.21 28.85 -26.89
N SER A 8 -16.81 29.00 -25.63
CA SER A 8 -15.47 28.61 -25.21
C SER A 8 -15.44 27.08 -25.10
N SER A 9 -14.89 26.48 -26.14
CA SER A 9 -14.56 25.08 -26.29
C SER A 9 -14.02 24.44 -25.01
N ALA A 10 -14.66 23.35 -24.61
CA ALA A 10 -14.02 22.15 -24.10
C ALA A 10 -12.75 22.37 -23.27
N ASP A 11 -12.94 22.83 -22.04
CA ASP A 11 -12.00 22.48 -20.99
C ASP A 11 -12.10 20.97 -20.79
N ASN A 12 -11.22 20.26 -21.49
CA ASN A 12 -10.99 18.84 -21.37
C ASN A 12 -10.24 18.61 -20.05
N HIS A 13 -10.83 19.08 -18.94
CA HIS A 13 -10.67 18.46 -17.64
C HIS A 13 -11.23 17.04 -17.80
N ARG A 14 -10.36 16.19 -18.36
CA ARG A 14 -10.33 14.77 -18.10
C ARG A 14 -10.31 14.65 -16.58
N HIS A 15 -11.49 14.65 -15.98
CA HIS A 15 -11.80 13.80 -14.86
C HIS A 15 -11.33 12.43 -15.32
N ARG A 16 -10.05 12.14 -15.04
CA ARG A 16 -9.57 10.78 -14.88
C ARG A 16 -10.43 10.27 -13.76
N LEU A 17 -11.59 9.74 -14.14
CA LEU A 17 -12.33 8.77 -13.36
C LEU A 17 -11.27 7.75 -12.97
N GLU A 18 -10.77 7.89 -11.74
CA GLU A 18 -9.90 6.96 -11.08
C GLU A 18 -10.69 5.66 -11.00
N GLY A 19 -10.64 4.92 -12.10
CA GLY A 19 -11.50 3.78 -12.30
C GLY A 19 -11.19 2.75 -11.22
N PRO A 20 -12.22 2.09 -10.64
CA PRO A 20 -12.11 0.96 -9.73
C PRO A 20 -11.12 -0.14 -10.14
N ARG A 21 -10.68 -0.12 -11.41
CA ARG A 21 -9.70 -0.99 -12.03
C ARG A 21 -8.33 -1.00 -11.35
N ASN A 22 -7.88 0.11 -10.74
CA ASN A 22 -6.59 0.13 -10.03
C ASN A 22 -6.62 -0.69 -8.74
N HIS A 23 -7.79 -0.89 -8.14
CA HIS A 23 -7.96 -1.69 -6.92
C HIS A 23 -7.86 -3.20 -7.17
N TYR A 24 -8.29 -3.67 -8.35
CA TYR A 24 -8.17 -5.07 -8.73
C TYR A 24 -6.71 -5.49 -8.98
N VAL A 25 -5.90 -4.60 -9.55
CA VAL A 25 -4.49 -4.88 -9.85
C VAL A 25 -3.68 -5.05 -8.55
N SER A 26 -3.90 -4.20 -7.55
CA SER A 26 -3.22 -4.33 -6.25
C SER A 26 -3.62 -5.58 -5.49
N TYR A 27 -4.91 -5.93 -5.55
CA TYR A 27 -5.42 -7.15 -4.94
C TYR A 27 -4.76 -8.40 -5.53
N ILE A 28 -4.66 -8.47 -6.85
CA ILE A 28 -4.00 -9.59 -7.55
C ILE A 28 -2.50 -9.64 -7.22
N ILE A 29 -1.81 -8.49 -7.21
CA ILE A 29 -0.38 -8.42 -6.86
C ILE A 29 -0.13 -8.93 -5.42
N SER A 30 -0.97 -8.53 -4.46
CA SER A 30 -0.87 -8.99 -3.07
C SER A 30 -1.05 -10.51 -2.95
N ILE A 31 -2.05 -11.07 -3.65
CA ILE A 31 -2.29 -12.52 -3.69
C ILE A 31 -1.10 -13.26 -4.30
N VAL A 32 -0.57 -12.79 -5.42
CA VAL A 32 0.59 -13.43 -6.07
C VAL A 32 1.80 -13.40 -5.14
N LEU A 33 2.05 -12.27 -4.49
CA LEU A 33 3.20 -12.09 -3.62
C LEU A 33 3.07 -12.92 -2.31
N THR A 34 1.85 -13.17 -1.82
CA THR A 34 1.62 -14.11 -0.70
C THR A 34 1.75 -15.56 -1.15
N MET A 35 1.18 -15.94 -2.29
CA MET A 35 1.37 -17.27 -2.89
C MET A 35 2.84 -17.59 -3.12
N LEU A 36 3.64 -16.61 -3.56
CA LEU A 36 5.09 -16.76 -3.71
C LEU A 36 5.76 -17.11 -2.37
N SER A 37 5.38 -16.42 -1.30
CA SER A 37 5.88 -16.72 0.05
C SER A 37 5.55 -18.15 0.49
N PHE A 38 4.33 -18.62 0.24
CA PHE A 38 3.92 -20.00 0.55
C PHE A 38 4.66 -21.03 -0.31
N ALA A 39 4.84 -20.75 -1.60
CA ALA A 39 5.57 -21.63 -2.51
C ALA A 39 7.03 -21.82 -2.07
N VAL A 40 7.69 -20.76 -1.60
CA VAL A 40 9.07 -20.83 -1.10
C VAL A 40 9.17 -21.66 0.17
N VAL A 41 8.22 -21.54 1.10
CA VAL A 41 8.17 -22.39 2.31
C VAL A 41 7.88 -23.85 1.97
N MET A 42 6.96 -24.11 1.03
CA MET A 42 6.59 -25.48 0.62
C MET A 42 7.70 -26.19 -0.15
N TYR A 43 8.48 -25.49 -0.97
CA TYR A 43 9.60 -26.07 -1.70
C TYR A 43 10.68 -26.59 -0.74
N GLY A 44 10.89 -25.91 0.40
CA GLY A 44 11.63 -26.44 1.56
C GLY A 44 13.11 -26.78 1.35
N GLY A 45 13.65 -26.60 0.14
CA GLY A 45 15.02 -26.99 -0.23
C GLY A 45 16.13 -26.04 0.21
N LEU A 46 15.81 -25.00 1.00
CA LEU A 46 16.75 -23.97 1.45
C LEU A 46 16.94 -24.02 2.96
N ASP A 47 18.06 -23.48 3.44
CA ASP A 47 18.34 -23.39 4.88
C ASP A 47 17.23 -22.62 5.62
N ARG A 48 16.85 -23.10 6.81
CA ARG A 48 15.75 -22.48 7.59
C ARG A 48 16.02 -21.01 7.91
N THR A 49 17.28 -20.66 8.17
CA THR A 49 17.67 -19.28 8.46
C THR A 49 17.44 -18.40 7.23
N PHE A 50 17.84 -18.89 6.06
CA PHE A 50 17.62 -18.17 4.80
C PHE A 50 16.13 -17.99 4.50
N ILE A 51 15.32 -19.03 4.71
CA ILE A 51 13.86 -18.97 4.50
C ILE A 51 13.24 -17.90 5.41
N ILE A 52 13.61 -17.85 6.69
CA ILE A 52 13.06 -16.88 7.64
C ILE A 52 13.38 -15.44 7.21
N TRP A 53 14.64 -15.12 6.93
CA TRP A 53 15.04 -13.79 6.49
C TRP A 53 14.36 -13.37 5.18
N PHE A 54 14.26 -14.30 4.23
CA PHE A 54 13.58 -14.05 2.97
C PHE A 54 12.08 -13.79 3.15
N LEU A 55 11.41 -14.58 3.99
CA LEU A 55 10.00 -14.39 4.33
C LEU A 55 9.74 -13.06 5.02
N THR A 56 10.58 -12.68 5.99
CA THR A 56 10.48 -11.38 6.66
C THR A 56 10.63 -10.22 5.66
N GLY A 57 11.56 -10.34 4.70
CA GLY A 57 11.70 -9.36 3.62
C GLY A 57 10.46 -9.25 2.75
N LEU A 58 9.90 -10.39 2.32
CA LEU A 58 8.63 -10.42 1.57
C LEU A 58 7.47 -9.82 2.37
N ALA A 59 7.38 -10.09 3.68
CA ALA A 59 6.36 -9.54 4.55
C ALA A 59 6.46 -8.01 4.69
N LEU A 60 7.67 -7.45 4.74
CA LEU A 60 7.87 -6.00 4.74
C LEU A 60 7.41 -5.37 3.41
N ILE A 61 7.77 -5.98 2.28
CA ILE A 61 7.31 -5.52 0.95
C ILE A 61 5.78 -5.56 0.88
N GLN A 62 5.15 -6.59 1.43
CA GLN A 62 3.70 -6.71 1.51
C GLN A 62 3.06 -5.55 2.28
N ILE A 63 3.58 -5.20 3.47
CA ILE A 63 3.07 -4.08 4.27
C ILE A 63 3.14 -2.77 3.47
N VAL A 64 4.25 -2.52 2.78
CA VAL A 64 4.43 -1.31 1.95
C VAL A 64 3.47 -1.32 0.75
N PHE A 65 3.32 -2.46 0.06
CA PHE A 65 2.40 -2.57 -1.08
C PHE A 65 0.94 -2.35 -0.67
N GLN A 66 0.55 -2.92 0.47
CA GLN A 66 -0.78 -2.75 1.02
C GLN A 66 -1.04 -1.28 1.37
N LEU A 67 -0.10 -0.62 2.05
CA LEU A 67 -0.19 0.82 2.33
C LEU A 67 -0.23 1.67 1.06
N ALA A 68 0.69 1.45 0.11
CA ALA A 68 0.85 2.27 -1.09
C ALA A 68 -0.40 2.23 -1.99
N TYR A 69 -1.05 1.07 -2.11
CA TYR A 69 -2.25 0.93 -2.93
C TYR A 69 -3.54 1.25 -2.19
N TRP A 70 -3.66 0.91 -0.90
CA TRP A 70 -4.84 1.23 -0.10
C TRP A 70 -5.03 2.75 0.04
N MET A 71 -3.92 3.49 0.04
CA MET A 71 -3.92 4.93 0.26
C MET A 71 -3.87 5.79 -1.01
N HIS A 72 -4.05 5.17 -2.20
CA HIS A 72 -4.08 5.81 -3.53
C HIS A 72 -3.29 7.13 -3.62
N MET A 73 -1.99 7.10 -3.31
CA MET A 73 -1.07 8.26 -3.31
C MET A 73 -0.82 8.85 -4.72
N LYS A 74 -1.75 8.67 -5.65
CA LYS A 74 -1.70 9.26 -6.99
C LYS A 74 -2.63 10.46 -7.18
N ASP A 75 -3.46 10.81 -6.19
CA ASP A 75 -4.27 12.03 -6.28
C ASP A 75 -3.82 13.17 -5.34
N ARG A 76 -3.74 14.36 -5.93
CA ARG A 76 -2.94 15.51 -5.46
C ARG A 76 -3.51 16.09 -4.16
N GLY A 77 -2.71 16.06 -3.09
CA GLY A 77 -3.01 16.78 -1.83
C GLY A 77 -2.92 15.96 -0.53
N HIS A 78 -2.59 14.67 -0.57
CA HIS A 78 -2.66 13.79 0.59
C HIS A 78 -1.41 13.77 1.50
N PHE A 79 -0.92 14.94 1.93
CA PHE A 79 0.12 15.00 2.96
C PHE A 79 -0.40 14.55 4.34
N PHE A 80 -1.63 14.93 4.67
CA PHE A 80 -2.24 14.65 5.98
C PHE A 80 -2.40 13.14 6.26
N PRO A 81 -2.86 12.30 5.31
CA PRO A 81 -2.95 10.87 5.52
C PRO A 81 -1.58 10.21 5.71
N ILE A 82 -0.55 10.60 4.95
CA ILE A 82 0.81 10.05 5.07
C ILE A 82 1.39 10.34 6.46
N VAL A 83 1.20 11.57 6.93
CA VAL A 83 1.65 11.97 8.27
C VAL A 83 0.90 11.18 9.34
N GLY A 84 -0.42 11.01 9.21
CA GLY A 84 -1.21 10.18 10.13
C GLY A 84 -0.78 8.72 10.15
N LEU A 85 -0.41 8.16 9.00
CA LEU A 85 0.08 6.80 8.86
C LEU A 85 1.48 6.62 9.47
N CYS A 86 2.41 7.54 9.22
CA CYS A 86 3.73 7.54 9.86
C CYS A 86 3.61 7.68 11.39
N PHE A 87 2.72 8.56 11.85
CA PHE A 87 2.47 8.74 13.28
C PHE A 87 1.84 7.49 13.92
N GLY A 88 0.84 6.88 13.26
CA GLY A 88 0.25 5.62 13.68
C GLY A 88 1.26 4.49 13.72
N PHE A 89 2.15 4.40 12.72
CA PHE A 89 3.24 3.43 12.68
C PHE A 89 4.22 3.64 13.85
N PHE A 90 4.59 4.88 14.15
CA PHE A 90 5.45 5.21 15.29
C PHE A 90 4.81 4.81 16.64
N ILE A 91 3.54 5.13 16.84
CA ILE A 91 2.80 4.73 18.04
C ILE A 91 2.70 3.20 18.12
N ALA A 92 2.37 2.53 17.02
CA ALA A 92 2.24 1.07 16.97
C ALA A 92 3.56 0.38 17.33
N LEU A 93 4.69 0.85 16.79
CA LEU A 93 6.02 0.33 17.15
C LEU A 93 6.36 0.57 18.62
N THR A 94 6.03 1.76 19.13
CA THR A 94 6.28 2.10 20.55
C THR A 94 5.44 1.20 21.48
N ALA A 95 4.16 1.01 21.16
CA ALA A 95 3.27 0.13 21.90
C ALA A 95 3.71 -1.34 21.82
N LEU A 96 4.16 -1.80 20.64
CA LEU A 96 4.72 -3.14 20.48
C LEU A 96 5.97 -3.34 21.34
N ALA A 97 6.91 -2.39 21.31
CA ALA A 97 8.11 -2.44 22.13
C ALA A 97 7.78 -2.46 23.63
N ALA A 98 6.84 -1.63 24.07
CA ALA A 98 6.38 -1.61 25.46
C ALA A 98 5.72 -2.95 25.86
N ALA A 99 4.88 -3.52 25.00
CA ALA A 99 4.21 -4.80 25.26
C ALA A 99 5.20 -5.97 25.34
N VAL A 100 6.17 -6.03 24.42
CA VAL A 100 7.23 -7.06 24.45
C VAL A 100 8.08 -6.90 25.71
N TYR A 101 8.48 -5.68 26.04
CA TYR A 101 9.26 -5.41 27.26
C TYR A 101 8.50 -5.81 28.52
N TRP A 102 7.20 -5.53 28.58
CA TRP A 102 6.35 -5.87 29.72
C TRP A 102 6.10 -7.38 29.84
N MET A 103 5.87 -8.09 28.73
CA MET A 103 5.67 -9.54 28.74
C MET A 103 6.96 -10.34 29.01
N TRP A 104 8.11 -9.75 28.72
CA TRP A 104 9.41 -10.40 28.92
C TRP A 104 9.92 -10.27 30.37
N TRP A 105 9.30 -9.40 31.17
CA TRP A 105 9.58 -9.22 32.60
C TRP A 105 8.55 -9.97 33.47
#